data_AF-A0A7W0G7I6-F1
#
_entry.id   AF-A0A7W0G7I6-F1
#
_cell.length_a   1.000
_cell.length_b   1.000
_cell.length_c   1.000
_cell.angle_alpha   90.00
_cell.angle_beta   90.00
_cell.angle_gamma   90.00
#
_symmetry.space_group_name_H-M   'P 1'
#
loop_
_entity.id
_entity.type
_entity.pdbx_description
1 polymer ?
#
loop_
_entity_poly.entity_id
_entity_poly.type
_entity_poly.pdbx_seq_one_letter_code
_entity_poly.pdbx_strand_id
1 'polypeptide(L)'
;MAADSFSARSTLTVGGREYGIHRLDALQSRFDVARLPYTLRILLENVLRTGDDADVEAVATWVAHDEPSREISFSPARVLLQDFTG
;
A
#
# COMPACT_ATOMS: atom_id res chain seq x y z
N MET A 1 -13.53 -1.33 9.74
CA MET A 1 -13.32 -0.92 8.34
C MET A 1 -12.32 0.22 8.39
N ALA A 2 -11.15 0.10 7.76
CA ALA A 2 -10.21 1.21 7.67
C ALA A 2 -10.93 2.42 7.04
N ALA A 3 -10.78 3.59 7.65
CA ALA A 3 -11.34 4.82 7.11
C ALA A 3 -10.73 5.08 5.72
N ASP A 4 -11.54 5.51 4.76
CA ASP A 4 -11.02 5.95 3.44
C ASP A 4 -10.53 7.41 3.53
N SER A 5 -9.60 7.64 4.46
CA SER A 5 -8.99 8.94 4.79
C SER A 5 -8.32 9.62 3.60
N PHE A 6 -7.83 8.81 2.65
CA PHE A 6 -7.18 9.26 1.42
C PHE A 6 -8.12 9.27 0.20
N SER A 7 -9.39 8.86 0.34
CA SER A 7 -10.35 8.72 -0.78
C SER A 7 -9.77 7.91 -1.95
N ALA A 8 -9.03 6.84 -1.60
CA ALA A 8 -8.27 6.04 -2.55
C ALA A 8 -9.08 4.88 -3.12
N ARG A 9 -10.23 4.53 -2.52
CA ARG A 9 -11.07 3.45 -3.03
C ARG A 9 -11.66 3.83 -4.38
N SER A 10 -11.53 2.95 -5.36
CA SER A 10 -12.05 3.15 -6.71
C SER A 10 -12.51 1.82 -7.31
N THR A 11 -13.20 1.91 -8.44
CA THR A 11 -13.65 0.76 -9.22
C THR A 11 -12.84 0.69 -10.52
N LEU A 12 -12.31 -0.48 -10.82
CA LEU A 12 -11.68 -0.81 -12.09
C LEU A 12 -12.59 -1.74 -12.89
N THR A 13 -12.96 -1.34 -14.10
CA THR A 13 -13.75 -2.17 -15.01
C THR A 13 -12.83 -2.89 -16.00
N VAL A 14 -12.89 -4.22 -16.04
CA VAL A 14 -12.12 -5.05 -16.96
C VAL A 14 -13.06 -6.06 -17.61
N GLY A 15 -13.23 -5.98 -18.94
CA GLY A 15 -14.06 -6.92 -19.69
C GLY A 15 -15.51 -6.98 -19.22
N GLY A 16 -16.09 -5.86 -18.79
CA GLY A 16 -17.47 -5.79 -18.26
C GLY A 16 -17.63 -6.22 -16.81
N ARG A 17 -16.54 -6.59 -16.12
CA ARG A 17 -16.55 -6.89 -14.68
C ARG A 17 -15.91 -5.76 -13.88
N GLU A 18 -16.51 -5.45 -12.73
CA GLU A 18 -16.02 -4.45 -11.79
C GLU A 18 -15.16 -5.08 -10.68
N TYR A 19 -14.08 -4.38 -10.33
CA TYR A 19 -13.17 -4.73 -9.24
C TYR A 19 -12.94 -3.52 -8.35
N GLY A 20 -13.06 -3.69 -7.04
CA GLY A 20 -12.63 -2.67 -6.09
C GLY A 20 -11.10 -2.63 -6.00
N ILE A 21 -10.53 -1.44 -6.06
CA ILE A 21 -9.08 -1.19 -5.95
C ILE A 21 -8.79 0.01 -5.04
N HIS A 22 -7.57 0.09 -4.53
CA HIS A 22 -7.05 1.28 -3.83
C HIS A 22 -6.03 1.95 -4.74
N ARG A 23 -6.34 3.14 -5.22
CA ARG A 23 -5.52 3.86 -6.19
C ARG A 23 -4.42 4.63 -5.47
N LEU A 24 -3.17 4.36 -5.85
CA LEU A 24 -2.03 5.12 -5.33
C LEU A 24 -2.00 6.57 -5.82
N ASP A 25 -2.62 6.87 -6.98
CA ASP A 25 -2.67 8.23 -7.54
C ASP A 25 -3.48 9.21 -6.66
N ALA A 26 -4.41 8.72 -5.84
CA ALA A 26 -5.15 9.51 -4.86
C ALA A 26 -4.21 10.20 -3.84
N LEU A 27 -3.05 9.59 -3.57
CA LEU A 27 -2.05 10.12 -2.65
C LEU A 27 -1.10 11.11 -3.32
N GLN A 28 -1.03 11.16 -4.65
CA GLN A 28 -0.04 11.95 -5.39
C GLN A 28 -0.13 13.46 -5.10
N SER A 29 -1.32 13.95 -4.73
CA SER A 29 -1.54 15.35 -4.35
C SER A 29 -0.87 15.75 -3.03
N ARG A 30 -0.57 14.77 -2.16
CA ARG A 30 0.02 14.97 -0.82
C ARG A 30 1.45 14.44 -0.73
N PHE A 31 1.75 13.37 -1.46
CA PHE A 31 3.04 12.68 -1.45
C PHE A 31 3.51 12.43 -2.86
N ASP A 32 4.81 12.56 -3.14
CA ASP A 32 5.34 12.18 -4.45
C ASP A 32 5.48 10.66 -4.53
N VAL A 33 4.37 9.97 -4.82
CA VAL A 33 4.29 8.50 -4.90
C VAL A 33 5.00 7.97 -6.16
N ALA A 34 5.06 8.76 -7.22
CA ALA A 34 5.72 8.41 -8.48
C ALA A 34 7.24 8.18 -8.30
N ARG A 35 7.88 8.85 -7.34
CA ARG A 35 9.32 8.64 -7.04
C ARG A 35 9.62 7.30 -6.37
N LEU A 36 8.62 6.64 -5.78
CA LEU A 36 8.85 5.44 -4.98
C LEU A 36 9.29 4.27 -5.88
N PRO A 37 10.34 3.52 -5.48
CA PRO A 37 10.64 2.22 -6.06
C PRO A 37 9.39 1.34 -6.14
N TYR A 38 9.32 0.49 -7.16
CA TYR A 38 8.14 -0.35 -7.40
C TYR A 38 7.78 -1.24 -6.20
N THR A 39 8.78 -1.74 -5.49
CA THR A 39 8.60 -2.51 -4.25
C THR A 39 7.91 -1.71 -3.16
N LEU A 40 8.27 -0.44 -2.97
CA LEU A 40 7.61 0.43 -2.00
C LEU A 40 6.19 0.79 -2.43
N ARG A 41 5.89 0.85 -3.72
CA ARG A 41 4.49 1.00 -4.19
C ARG A 41 3.61 -0.19 -3.83
N ILE A 42 4.17 -1.41 -3.82
CA ILE A 42 3.45 -2.61 -3.34
C ILE A 42 3.17 -2.50 -1.84
N LEU A 43 4.18 -2.11 -1.04
CA LEU A 43 4.00 -1.91 0.40
C LEU A 43 3.00 -0.79 0.70
N LEU A 44 3.07 0.32 -0.07
CA LEU A 44 2.15 1.45 0.06
C LEU A 44 0.70 1.04 -0.21
N GLU A 45 0.43 0.26 -1.27
CA GLU A 45 -0.93 -0.26 -1.51
C GLU A 45 -1.39 -1.13 -0.36
N ASN A 46 -0.49 -1.96 0.18
CA ASN A 46 -0.81 -2.85 1.27
C ASN A 46 -1.28 -2.08 2.51
N VAL A 47 -0.47 -1.12 2.98
CA VAL A 47 -0.82 -0.29 4.14
C VAL A 47 -2.03 0.61 3.87
N LEU A 48 -2.20 1.08 2.63
CA LEU A 48 -3.39 1.85 2.24
C LEU A 48 -4.69 1.04 2.31
N ARG A 49 -4.62 -0.27 2.03
CA ARG A 49 -5.79 -1.16 2.08
C ARG A 49 -6.04 -1.77 3.46
N THR A 50 -5.00 -2.00 4.26
CA THR A 50 -5.10 -2.80 5.50
C THR A 50 -4.55 -2.15 6.76
N GLY A 51 -3.73 -1.11 6.61
CA GLY A 51 -3.05 -0.43 7.72
C GLY A 51 -3.78 0.81 8.21
N ASP A 52 -3.01 1.71 8.83
CA ASP A 52 -3.46 3.03 9.28
C ASP A 52 -2.80 4.17 8.48
N ASP A 53 -3.31 5.39 8.68
CA ASP A 53 -2.81 6.59 7.98
C ASP A 53 -1.33 6.86 8.27
N ALA A 54 -0.87 6.51 9.47
CA ALA A 54 0.50 6.75 9.88
C ALA A 54 1.48 5.83 9.13
N ASP A 55 1.10 4.57 8.89
CA ASP A 55 1.88 3.63 8.08
C ASP A 55 1.89 4.06 6.60
N VAL A 56 0.77 4.56 6.09
CA VAL A 56 0.67 5.12 4.73
C VAL A 56 1.65 6.29 4.57
N GLU A 57 1.63 7.24 5.51
CA GLU A 57 2.54 8.39 5.51
C GLU A 57 4.00 7.94 5.55
N ALA A 58 4.35 7.02 6.44
CA ALA A 58 5.72 6.52 6.59
C ALA A 58 6.29 5.94 5.28
N VAL A 59 5.51 5.15 4.55
CA VAL A 59 5.94 4.58 3.26
C VAL A 59 5.98 5.65 2.17
N ALA A 60 4.99 6.55 2.14
CA ALA A 60 4.89 7.59 1.11
C ALA A 60 6.02 8.62 1.20
N THR A 61 6.52 8.89 2.41
CA THR A 61 7.61 9.82 2.67
C THR A 61 9.00 9.17 2.75
N TRP A 62 9.13 7.87 2.46
CA TRP A 62 10.41 7.15 2.56
C TRP A 62 11.55 7.81 1.75
N VAL A 63 12.76 7.83 2.31
CA VAL A 63 13.97 8.36 1.68
C VAL A 63 15.08 7.30 1.74
N ALA A 64 15.74 7.06 0.61
CA ALA A 64 16.67 5.93 0.45
C ALA A 64 17.94 6.00 1.32
N HIS A 65 18.36 7.20 1.70
CA HIS A 65 19.58 7.43 2.47
C HIS A 65 19.32 7.62 3.96
N ASP A 66 18.05 7.63 4.38
CA ASP A 66 17.70 7.79 5.79
C ASP A 66 17.91 6.45 6.53
N GLU A 67 18.28 6.54 7.80
CA GLU A 67 18.30 5.37 8.68
C GLU A 67 16.87 4.86 8.91
N PRO A 68 16.65 3.53 8.92
CA PRO A 68 15.35 2.97 9.27
C PRO A 68 14.92 3.41 10.67
N SER A 69 13.81 4.13 10.76
CA SER A 69 13.35 4.77 12.00
C SER A 69 11.98 4.29 12.48
N ARG A 70 11.26 3.53 11.65
CA ARG A 70 9.89 3.11 11.90
C ARG A 70 9.58 1.76 11.26
N GLU A 71 8.80 0.95 11.97
CA GLU A 71 8.16 -0.25 11.43
C GLU A 71 6.80 0.08 10.78
N ILE A 72 6.40 -0.72 9.80
CA ILE A 72 5.11 -0.63 9.13
C ILE A 72 4.36 -1.96 9.25
N SER A 73 3.03 -1.90 9.24
CA SER A 73 2.22 -3.09 9.09
C SER A 73 2.36 -3.70 7.69
N PHE A 74 2.35 -5.03 7.58
CA PHE A 74 2.27 -5.72 6.29
C PHE A 74 1.37 -6.94 6.35
N SER A 75 0.30 -6.94 5.55
CA SER A 75 -0.67 -8.03 5.44
C SER A 75 -0.49 -8.75 4.10
N PRO A 76 0.30 -9.84 4.01
CA PRO A 76 0.55 -10.53 2.75
C PRO A 76 -0.75 -11.09 2.15
N ALA A 77 -0.85 -11.07 0.82
CA ALA A 77 -2.05 -11.54 0.14
C ALA A 77 -2.23 -13.06 0.23
N ARG A 78 -1.13 -13.81 0.33
CA ARG A 78 -1.10 -15.29 0.42
C ARG A 78 0.14 -15.73 1.17
N VAL A 79 0.06 -16.90 1.80
CA VAL A 79 1.19 -17.59 2.41
C VAL A 79 1.36 -18.93 1.68
N LEU A 80 2.59 -19.26 1.32
CA LEU A 80 2.95 -20.57 0.80
C LEU A 80 3.59 -21.36 1.94
N LEU A 81 2.96 -22.45 2.38
CA LEU A 81 3.51 -23.34 3.40
C LEU A 81 4.32 -24.45 2.73
N GLN A 82 5.48 -24.75 3.31
CA GLN A 82 6.32 -25.86 2.92
C GLN A 82 6.19 -27.01 3.93
N ASP A 83 6.30 -28.24 3.44
CA ASP A 83 5.97 -29.46 4.19
C ASP A 83 6.81 -29.70 5.46
N PHE A 84 7.99 -29.08 5.60
CA PHE A 84 8.90 -29.27 6.74
C PHE A 84 8.91 -28.09 7.73
N THR A 85 8.01 -27.12 7.58
CA THR A 85 7.95 -25.90 8.43
C THR A 85 6.55 -25.61 8.98
N GLY A 86 5.65 -26.60 8.94
CA GLY A 86 4.25 -26.49 9.41
C GLY A 86 4.08 -26.73 10.90
#